data_AF-A0AAW0K8Y1-F1
#
_entry.id   AF-A0AAW0K8Y1-F1
#
_cell.length_a   1.000
_cell.length_b   1.000
_cell.length_c   1.000
_cell.angle_alpha   90.00
_cell.angle_beta   90.00
_cell.angle_gamma   90.00
#
_symmetry.space_group_name_H-M   'P 1'
#
loop_
_entity.id
_entity.type
_entity.pdbx_description
1 polymer ?
#
loop_
_entity_poly.entity_id
_entity_poly.type
_entity_poly.pdbx_seq_one_letter_code
_entity_poly.pdbx_strand_id
1 'polypeptide(L)'
;MALNTNMLVFAFTIFSLFGSLLSCPPNVMVATYGTPNVTVATDGSGNFGTISEAISQIPVNRNDPYVVLIKAGTYNEAIHIGQNKSNLVLIGEGMDKTIIQFNNSAKTVRSTSDSATVDISANDVLVKGIRFVNYVGPDGGQAVALRLAGDRIALYQCSIQGYQDTLLTAYGIHFFRECDIYGTVDFIFGFAHVVFQNCNIYLRKRSNSGNLLVITAQGRGKVNDTNGIVLHNCTVKADKDLEPYLNQTKAFLGRPWYNCSQTIVMESFLDKLIDPKGWLENGDKKALSTLNYIEYANRGQELILKEGFNGLDIILPKTLKK
;
A
#
# COMPACT_ATOMS: atom_id res chain seq x y z
N MET A 1 1.88 20.04 -25.14
CA MET A 1 1.31 20.34 -23.82
C MET A 1 2.32 19.81 -22.82
N ALA A 2 3.09 20.71 -22.21
CA ALA A 2 4.25 20.33 -21.40
C ALA A 2 3.78 19.53 -20.18
N LEU A 3 4.37 18.36 -19.94
CA LEU A 3 4.28 17.70 -18.64
C LEU A 3 4.64 18.76 -17.58
N ASN A 4 3.75 18.99 -16.62
CA ASN A 4 4.00 19.93 -15.53
C ASN A 4 5.33 19.52 -14.88
N THR A 5 6.33 20.39 -14.90
CA THR A 5 7.72 20.09 -14.53
C THR A 5 7.83 19.54 -13.10
N ASN A 6 6.85 19.89 -12.24
CA ASN A 6 6.71 19.36 -10.88
C ASN A 6 6.29 17.88 -10.80
N MET A 7 5.62 17.35 -11.83
CA MET A 7 5.13 15.96 -11.90
C MET A 7 6.25 14.96 -12.27
N LEU A 8 7.11 15.35 -13.22
CA LEU A 8 8.36 14.63 -13.51
C LEU A 8 9.26 14.64 -12.29
N VAL A 9 9.39 15.77 -11.59
CA VAL A 9 10.15 15.85 -10.33
C VAL A 9 9.55 14.91 -9.28
N PHE A 10 8.23 14.85 -9.08
CA PHE A 10 7.64 13.95 -8.07
C PHE A 10 7.95 12.46 -8.31
N ALA A 11 7.77 11.96 -9.54
CA ALA A 11 8.13 10.59 -9.87
C ALA A 11 9.66 10.39 -9.83
N PHE A 12 10.44 11.26 -10.46
CA PHE A 12 11.90 11.13 -10.54
C PHE A 12 12.61 11.30 -9.19
N THR A 13 12.12 12.12 -8.27
CA THR A 13 12.73 12.30 -6.94
C THR A 13 12.54 11.05 -6.07
N ILE A 14 11.42 10.35 -6.19
CA ILE A 14 11.24 9.05 -5.51
C ILE A 14 12.12 7.98 -6.19
N PHE A 15 12.17 7.97 -7.52
CA PHE A 15 13.06 7.08 -8.26
C PHE A 15 14.54 7.31 -7.99
N SER A 16 15.00 8.54 -7.73
CA SER A 16 16.41 8.83 -7.43
C SER A 16 16.76 8.49 -5.97
N LEU A 17 15.83 8.64 -5.03
CA LEU A 17 15.99 8.22 -3.63
C LEU A 17 16.06 6.69 -3.48
N PHE A 18 15.37 5.93 -4.33
CA PHE A 18 15.40 4.46 -4.32
C PHE A 18 16.26 3.84 -5.43
N GLY A 19 16.74 4.62 -6.40
CA GLY A 19 17.48 4.15 -7.59
C GLY A 19 18.73 3.33 -7.26
N SER A 20 19.40 3.64 -6.15
CA SER A 20 20.56 2.90 -5.65
C SER A 20 20.21 1.58 -4.94
N LEU A 21 18.96 1.40 -4.50
CA LEU A 21 18.44 0.14 -3.93
C LEU A 21 17.81 -0.77 -5.00
N LEU A 22 17.38 -0.20 -6.13
CA LEU A 22 16.60 -0.87 -7.19
C LEU A 22 17.44 -1.71 -8.18
N SER A 23 18.77 -1.59 -8.17
CA SER A 23 19.69 -2.37 -9.03
C SER A 23 20.18 -3.67 -8.38
N CYS A 24 19.66 -4.01 -7.20
CA CYS A 24 20.11 -5.14 -6.40
C CYS A 24 19.20 -6.36 -6.66
N PRO A 25 19.69 -7.46 -7.28
CA PRO A 25 18.90 -8.68 -7.43
C PRO A 25 18.41 -9.21 -6.07
N PRO A 26 17.25 -9.89 -5.97
CA PRO A 26 16.68 -10.36 -4.71
C PRO A 26 17.60 -11.25 -3.86
N ASN A 27 18.54 -11.97 -4.50
CA ASN A 27 19.57 -12.77 -3.83
C ASN A 27 20.65 -11.93 -3.14
N VAL A 28 20.78 -10.65 -3.49
CA VAL A 28 21.78 -9.74 -2.94
C VAL A 28 21.24 -9.02 -1.70
N MET A 29 19.93 -8.85 -1.53
CA MET A 29 19.35 -8.21 -0.32
C MET A 29 19.54 -9.03 0.97
N VAL A 30 19.64 -10.37 0.90
CA VAL A 30 20.02 -11.20 2.07
C VAL A 30 21.55 -11.19 2.26
N ALA A 31 22.31 -11.05 1.17
CA ALA A 31 23.77 -10.95 1.22
C ALA A 31 24.28 -9.58 1.68
N THR A 32 23.50 -8.49 1.55
CA THR A 32 23.94 -7.12 1.88
C THR A 32 23.76 -6.74 3.34
N TYR A 33 22.91 -7.41 4.11
CA TYR A 33 22.66 -7.06 5.52
C TYR A 33 23.35 -8.01 6.54
N GLY A 34 24.10 -9.01 6.07
CA GLY A 34 24.91 -9.89 6.93
C GLY A 34 24.10 -10.82 7.84
N THR A 35 24.71 -11.24 8.94
CA THR A 35 24.08 -12.09 9.97
C THR A 35 22.97 -11.30 10.69
N PRO A 36 21.76 -11.87 10.86
CA PRO A 36 20.68 -11.18 11.57
C PRO A 36 21.09 -10.86 13.01
N ASN A 37 20.73 -9.67 13.51
CA ASN A 37 20.95 -9.30 14.91
C ASN A 37 20.09 -10.16 15.84
N VAL A 38 18.86 -10.44 15.41
CA VAL A 38 17.88 -11.27 16.12
C VAL A 38 17.11 -12.12 15.14
N THR A 39 16.83 -13.37 15.54
CA THR A 39 15.94 -14.30 14.86
C THR A 39 14.71 -14.57 15.70
N VAL A 40 13.53 -14.53 15.09
CA VAL A 40 12.24 -14.88 15.68
C VAL A 40 11.74 -16.17 15.05
N ALA A 41 11.34 -17.15 15.86
CA ALA A 41 10.84 -18.43 15.36
C ALA A 41 9.84 -19.06 16.34
N THR A 42 8.68 -19.48 15.84
CA THR A 42 7.65 -20.15 16.65
C THR A 42 8.03 -21.58 17.04
N ASP A 43 8.99 -22.20 16.36
CA ASP A 43 9.50 -23.55 16.60
C ASP A 43 10.60 -23.62 17.69
N GLY A 44 10.97 -22.48 18.28
CA GLY A 44 12.03 -22.38 19.29
C GLY A 44 13.45 -22.35 18.73
N SER A 45 13.64 -22.33 17.41
CA SER A 45 14.97 -22.24 16.79
C SER A 45 15.55 -20.82 16.72
N GLY A 46 14.77 -19.81 17.12
CA GLY A 46 15.15 -18.39 17.15
C GLY A 46 15.57 -17.91 18.53
N ASN A 47 15.99 -16.65 18.62
CA ASN A 47 16.25 -15.96 19.89
C ASN A 47 14.96 -15.66 20.66
N PHE A 48 13.85 -15.43 19.96
CA PHE A 48 12.54 -15.13 20.54
C PHE A 48 11.44 -15.99 19.88
N GLY A 49 10.40 -16.30 20.65
CA GLY A 49 9.22 -17.01 20.16
C GLY A 49 8.19 -16.09 19.50
N THR A 50 8.19 -14.81 19.89
CA THR A 50 7.24 -13.80 19.39
C THR A 50 7.96 -12.59 18.79
N ILE A 51 7.29 -11.90 17.88
CA ILE A 51 7.85 -10.71 17.24
C ILE A 51 7.84 -9.54 18.24
N SER A 52 6.81 -9.42 19.07
CA SER A 52 6.71 -8.35 20.07
C SER A 52 7.86 -8.40 21.07
N GLU A 53 8.26 -9.60 21.53
CA GLU A 53 9.45 -9.77 22.39
C GLU A 53 10.71 -9.28 21.68
N ALA A 54 10.94 -9.71 20.44
CA ALA A 54 12.10 -9.29 19.66
C ALA A 54 12.16 -7.77 19.50
N ILE A 55 11.04 -7.14 19.12
CA ILE A 55 10.93 -5.68 18.99
C ILE A 55 11.22 -4.98 20.32
N SER A 56 10.76 -5.53 21.45
CA SER A 56 10.99 -4.93 22.78
C SER A 56 12.48 -4.84 23.17
N GLN A 57 13.30 -5.76 22.66
CA GLN A 57 14.73 -5.84 22.97
C GLN A 57 15.61 -5.02 22.02
N ILE A 58 15.05 -4.45 20.95
CA ILE A 58 15.80 -3.62 20.02
C ILE A 58 16.27 -2.35 20.73
N PRO A 59 17.58 -2.04 20.72
CA PRO A 59 18.08 -0.77 21.27
C PRO A 59 17.44 0.42 20.55
N VAL A 60 17.15 1.46 21.33
CA VAL A 60 16.52 2.69 20.83
C VAL A 60 17.54 3.66 20.24
N ASN A 61 17.09 4.58 19.37
CA ASN A 61 17.87 5.70 18.82
C ASN A 61 19.20 5.30 18.16
N ARG A 62 19.18 4.19 17.41
CA ARG A 62 20.37 3.70 16.70
C ARG A 62 20.55 4.41 15.36
N ASN A 63 21.80 4.46 14.91
CA ASN A 63 22.16 4.90 13.57
C ASN A 63 22.51 3.73 12.64
N ASP A 64 22.84 2.56 13.17
CA ASP A 64 23.20 1.38 12.38
C ASP A 64 21.98 0.49 12.08
N PRO A 65 21.95 -0.20 10.93
CA PRO A 65 20.89 -1.14 10.60
C PRO A 65 20.75 -2.24 11.65
N TYR A 66 19.52 -2.62 12.00
CA TYR A 66 19.25 -3.77 12.86
C TYR A 66 18.28 -4.71 12.19
N VAL A 67 18.79 -5.91 11.95
CA VAL A 67 18.17 -6.94 11.13
C VAL A 67 17.45 -7.94 12.03
N VAL A 68 16.13 -8.02 11.86
CA VAL A 68 15.27 -9.01 12.49
C VAL A 68 14.86 -10.02 11.43
N LEU A 69 15.36 -11.25 11.54
CA LEU A 69 14.90 -12.38 10.75
C LEU A 69 13.66 -12.99 11.43
N ILE A 70 12.57 -13.13 10.68
CA ILE A 70 11.32 -13.72 11.14
C ILE A 70 11.10 -14.99 10.32
N LYS A 71 11.27 -16.15 10.94
CA LYS A 71 11.16 -17.43 10.25
C LYS A 71 9.73 -17.71 9.77
N ALA A 72 9.58 -18.72 8.93
CA ALA A 72 8.28 -19.21 8.50
C ALA A 72 7.41 -19.58 9.70
N GLY A 73 6.14 -19.18 9.66
CA GLY A 73 5.21 -19.33 10.75
C GLY A 73 4.09 -18.30 10.69
N THR A 74 3.02 -18.59 11.45
CA THR A 74 1.92 -17.66 11.66
C THR A 74 2.05 -17.05 13.06
N TYR A 75 2.24 -15.75 13.11
CA TYR A 75 2.39 -14.94 14.31
C TYR A 75 1.09 -14.19 14.55
N ASN A 76 0.35 -14.56 15.60
CA ASN A 76 -0.95 -13.99 15.90
C ASN A 76 -0.82 -12.87 16.95
N GLU A 77 -0.28 -11.73 16.52
CA GLU A 77 0.12 -10.62 17.38
C GLU A 77 -0.30 -9.27 16.79
N ALA A 78 -0.68 -8.32 17.64
CA ALA A 78 -0.77 -6.91 17.28
C ALA A 78 0.55 -6.22 17.65
N ILE A 79 1.27 -5.68 16.65
CA ILE A 79 2.65 -5.21 16.80
C ILE A 79 2.71 -3.69 16.61
N HIS A 80 3.42 -3.00 17.51
CA HIS A 80 3.74 -1.59 17.37
C HIS A 80 5.25 -1.36 17.40
N ILE A 81 5.79 -0.78 16.33
CA ILE A 81 7.18 -0.35 16.20
C ILE A 81 7.23 1.17 16.31
N GLY A 82 7.56 1.64 17.51
CA GLY A 82 7.60 3.07 17.83
C GLY A 82 8.73 3.85 17.14
N GLN A 83 8.56 5.18 17.09
CA GLN A 83 9.49 6.13 16.45
C GLN A 83 10.95 6.04 16.91
N ASN A 84 11.19 5.52 18.12
CA ASN A 84 12.52 5.37 18.70
C ASN A 84 13.31 4.16 18.17
N LYS A 85 12.75 3.39 17.22
CA LYS A 85 13.38 2.19 16.64
C LYS A 85 13.69 2.38 15.15
N SER A 86 14.42 3.43 14.78
CA SER A 86 14.80 3.67 13.38
C SER A 86 15.84 2.67 12.84
N ASN A 87 16.08 2.73 11.53
CA ASN A 87 17.05 1.92 10.79
C ASN A 87 16.83 0.41 10.99
N LEU A 88 15.60 -0.05 10.76
CA LEU A 88 15.21 -1.45 10.95
C LEU A 88 15.10 -2.18 9.62
N VAL A 89 15.52 -3.45 9.64
CA VAL A 89 15.35 -4.37 8.52
C VAL A 89 14.59 -5.59 9.02
N LEU A 90 13.34 -5.75 8.58
CA LEU A 90 12.49 -6.90 8.90
C LEU A 90 12.49 -7.85 7.70
N ILE A 91 12.99 -9.08 7.89
CA ILE A 91 13.11 -10.07 6.81
C ILE A 91 12.30 -11.31 7.19
N GLY A 92 11.28 -11.63 6.40
CA GLY A 92 10.61 -12.92 6.44
C GLY A 92 11.23 -13.94 5.49
N GLU A 93 10.95 -15.22 5.69
CA GLU A 93 11.38 -16.32 4.80
C GLU A 93 10.53 -16.45 3.52
N GLY A 94 9.60 -15.51 3.31
CA GLY A 94 8.74 -15.40 2.14
C GLY A 94 7.33 -14.95 2.53
N MET A 95 6.71 -14.09 1.73
CA MET A 95 5.34 -13.61 2.01
C MET A 95 4.30 -14.74 2.00
N ASP A 96 4.61 -15.91 1.44
CA ASP A 96 3.78 -17.11 1.51
C ASP A 96 3.95 -17.90 2.82
N LYS A 97 5.03 -17.66 3.57
CA LYS A 97 5.47 -18.48 4.71
C LYS A 97 5.49 -17.73 6.04
N THR A 98 5.87 -16.46 6.04
CA THR A 98 5.95 -15.63 7.26
C THR A 98 4.73 -14.72 7.32
N ILE A 99 3.79 -15.06 8.21
CA ILE A 99 2.47 -14.42 8.29
C ILE A 99 2.33 -13.76 9.65
N ILE A 100 2.08 -12.45 9.68
CA ILE A 100 1.72 -11.70 10.87
C ILE A 100 0.24 -11.34 10.74
N GLN A 101 -0.56 -11.73 11.72
CA GLN A 101 -2.00 -11.59 11.63
C GLN A 101 -2.66 -11.19 12.95
N PHE A 102 -3.72 -10.39 12.86
CA PHE A 102 -4.59 -10.06 13.99
C PHE A 102 -5.99 -9.68 13.49
N ASN A 103 -6.91 -9.37 14.39
CA ASN A 103 -8.31 -9.09 14.04
C ASN A 103 -8.94 -7.91 14.81
N ASN A 104 -8.19 -6.84 15.01
CA ASN A 104 -8.78 -5.59 15.48
C ASN A 104 -9.57 -4.90 14.35
N SER A 105 -10.71 -4.31 14.69
CA SER A 105 -11.43 -3.37 13.83
C SER A 105 -11.69 -2.09 14.61
N ALA A 106 -11.98 -0.99 13.91
CA ALA A 106 -12.36 0.27 14.55
C ALA A 106 -13.59 0.14 15.48
N LYS A 107 -14.39 -0.94 15.36
CA LYS A 107 -15.49 -1.25 16.26
C LYS A 107 -15.04 -1.96 17.55
N THR A 108 -13.98 -2.77 17.47
CA THR A 108 -13.43 -3.51 18.63
C THR A 108 -12.39 -2.69 19.39
N VAL A 109 -11.75 -1.74 18.72
CA VAL A 109 -10.81 -0.77 19.32
C VAL A 109 -11.35 0.66 19.20
N ARG A 110 -10.55 1.68 19.56
CA ARG A 110 -11.00 3.08 19.66
C ARG A 110 -11.01 3.83 18.33
N SER A 111 -10.23 3.39 17.34
CA SER A 111 -10.10 4.09 16.05
C SER A 111 -9.66 3.16 14.92
N THR A 112 -9.82 3.61 13.66
CA THR A 112 -9.26 2.92 12.49
C THR A 112 -7.76 2.73 12.61
N SER A 113 -7.01 3.76 13.04
CA SER A 113 -5.55 3.68 13.19
C SER A 113 -5.13 2.62 14.21
N ASP A 114 -5.85 2.53 15.33
CA ASP A 114 -5.56 1.56 16.40
C ASP A 114 -5.92 0.12 16.01
N SER A 115 -6.62 -0.07 14.88
CA SER A 115 -7.01 -1.41 14.41
C SER A 115 -5.89 -2.15 13.68
N ALA A 116 -4.74 -1.50 13.47
CA ALA A 116 -3.61 -2.05 12.75
C ALA A 116 -3.11 -3.37 13.38
N THR A 117 -2.97 -4.41 12.55
CA THR A 117 -2.25 -5.63 12.94
C THR A 117 -0.77 -5.32 13.17
N VAL A 118 -0.16 -4.55 12.26
CA VAL A 118 1.19 -4.01 12.46
C VAL A 118 1.17 -2.50 12.24
N ASP A 119 1.70 -1.76 13.21
CA ASP A 119 1.94 -0.33 13.12
C ASP A 119 3.44 -0.04 13.13
N ILE A 120 3.96 0.50 12.02
CA ILE A 120 5.34 0.94 11.87
C ILE A 120 5.37 2.47 11.90
N SER A 121 5.69 3.01 13.07
CA SER A 121 5.88 4.45 13.28
C SER A 121 7.36 4.87 13.26
N ALA A 122 8.29 3.92 13.11
CA ALA A 122 9.73 4.18 12.98
C ALA A 122 10.12 4.71 11.59
N ASN A 123 11.21 5.49 11.53
CA ASN A 123 11.81 5.96 10.28
C ASN A 123 12.86 4.97 9.77
N ASP A 124 13.16 5.03 8.47
CA ASP A 124 14.23 4.23 7.84
C ASP A 124 14.00 2.72 8.06
N VAL A 125 12.85 2.23 7.59
CA VAL A 125 12.47 0.82 7.77
C VAL A 125 12.40 0.11 6.43
N LEU A 126 13.09 -1.02 6.32
CA LEU A 126 12.98 -1.95 5.20
C LEU A 126 12.26 -3.22 5.66
N VAL A 127 11.27 -3.66 4.89
CA VAL A 127 10.54 -4.90 5.13
C VAL A 127 10.59 -5.77 3.88
N LYS A 128 10.93 -7.04 4.03
CA LYS A 128 10.96 -7.99 2.91
C LYS A 128 10.27 -9.30 3.27
N GLY A 129 9.47 -9.85 2.36
CA GLY A 129 9.05 -11.25 2.43
C GLY A 129 8.12 -11.58 3.59
N ILE A 130 7.25 -10.65 4.00
CA ILE A 130 6.29 -10.83 5.10
C ILE A 130 4.87 -10.60 4.60
N ARG A 131 3.92 -11.39 5.09
CA ARG A 131 2.49 -11.16 4.90
C ARG A 131 1.86 -10.57 6.15
N PHE A 132 1.19 -9.42 6.00
CA PHE A 132 0.44 -8.73 7.03
C PHE A 132 -1.06 -8.95 6.78
N VAL A 133 -1.79 -9.48 7.77
CA VAL A 133 -3.20 -9.84 7.61
C VAL A 133 -4.05 -9.25 8.72
N ASN A 134 -5.09 -8.51 8.36
CA ASN A 134 -6.22 -8.29 9.26
C ASN A 134 -7.38 -9.21 8.85
N TYR A 135 -7.69 -10.22 9.67
CA TYR A 135 -8.67 -11.27 9.33
C TYR A 135 -10.06 -11.05 9.92
N VAL A 136 -10.41 -9.81 10.30
CA VAL A 136 -11.75 -9.42 10.76
C VAL A 136 -12.87 -9.81 9.78
N GLY A 137 -12.61 -9.74 8.47
CA GLY A 137 -13.59 -10.07 7.44
C GLY A 137 -14.39 -8.87 6.90
N PRO A 138 -15.24 -9.10 5.87
CA PRO A 138 -15.91 -8.03 5.12
C PRO A 138 -16.99 -7.27 5.91
N ASP A 139 -17.50 -7.84 7.02
CA ASP A 139 -18.57 -7.26 7.83
C ASP A 139 -18.06 -6.47 9.05
N GLY A 140 -16.76 -6.52 9.33
CA GLY A 140 -16.21 -5.90 10.54
C GLY A 140 -15.94 -4.40 10.45
N GLY A 141 -16.20 -3.77 9.30
CA GLY A 141 -15.92 -2.35 9.08
C GLY A 141 -14.42 -2.09 8.86
N GLN A 142 -13.95 -0.91 9.26
CA GLN A 142 -12.55 -0.50 9.10
C GLN A 142 -11.61 -1.41 9.92
N ALA A 143 -10.64 -2.02 9.27
CA ALA A 143 -9.72 -2.96 9.92
C ALA A 143 -8.37 -2.99 9.20
N VAL A 144 -7.37 -2.31 9.79
CA VAL A 144 -6.05 -2.09 9.17
C VAL A 144 -5.17 -3.32 9.35
N ALA A 145 -4.55 -3.79 8.27
CA ALA A 145 -3.51 -4.82 8.31
C ALA A 145 -2.14 -4.21 8.58
N LEU A 146 -1.81 -3.13 7.87
CA LEU A 146 -0.55 -2.43 8.02
C LEU A 146 -0.78 -0.92 8.08
N ARG A 147 -0.25 -0.28 9.13
CA ARG A 147 -0.16 1.17 9.27
C ARG A 147 1.29 1.60 9.17
N LEU A 148 1.58 2.58 8.33
CA LEU A 148 2.88 3.20 8.17
C LEU A 148 2.80 4.68 8.55
N ALA A 149 3.58 5.07 9.55
CA ALA A 149 3.58 6.42 10.13
C ALA A 149 5.02 6.87 10.47
N GLY A 150 5.97 6.47 9.65
CA GLY A 150 7.35 6.95 9.68
C GLY A 150 7.80 7.36 8.28
N ASP A 151 8.96 8.01 8.20
CA ASP A 151 9.56 8.46 6.95
C ASP A 151 10.55 7.43 6.39
N ARG A 152 10.64 7.36 5.05
CA ARG A 152 11.52 6.46 4.30
C ARG A 152 11.32 4.98 4.69
N ILE A 153 10.11 4.49 4.45
CA ILE A 153 9.75 3.08 4.66
C ILE A 153 9.63 2.37 3.31
N ALA A 154 10.32 1.24 3.14
CA ALA A 154 10.28 0.43 1.94
C ALA A 154 9.80 -1.00 2.22
N LEU A 155 8.92 -1.51 1.35
CA LEU A 155 8.41 -2.88 1.40
C LEU A 155 8.69 -3.58 0.07
N TYR A 156 9.25 -4.79 0.14
CA TYR A 156 9.62 -5.58 -1.02
C TYR A 156 9.11 -7.03 -0.91
N GLN A 157 8.40 -7.53 -1.91
CA GLN A 157 7.87 -8.90 -1.91
C GLN A 157 7.05 -9.21 -0.64
N CYS A 158 6.22 -8.25 -0.22
CA CYS A 158 5.32 -8.38 0.91
C CYS A 158 3.88 -8.57 0.44
N SER A 159 3.04 -9.16 1.29
CA SER A 159 1.60 -9.23 1.04
C SER A 159 0.84 -8.51 2.15
N ILE A 160 -0.11 -7.65 1.79
CA ILE A 160 -0.92 -6.90 2.76
C ILE A 160 -2.38 -7.23 2.48
N GLN A 161 -3.06 -7.86 3.45
CA GLN A 161 -4.36 -8.47 3.25
C GLN A 161 -5.38 -8.00 4.28
N GLY A 162 -6.52 -7.51 3.81
CA GLY A 162 -7.66 -7.15 4.63
C GLY A 162 -8.92 -7.04 3.79
N TYR A 163 -9.86 -6.22 4.25
CA TYR A 163 -11.07 -5.85 3.53
C TYR A 163 -11.15 -4.32 3.45
N GLN A 164 -11.95 -3.68 4.31
CA GLN A 164 -12.03 -2.22 4.38
C GLN A 164 -10.83 -1.64 5.14
N ASP A 165 -10.22 -0.59 4.60
CA ASP A 165 -9.09 0.14 5.20
C ASP A 165 -7.83 -0.72 5.43
N THR A 166 -7.48 -1.58 4.48
CA THR A 166 -6.39 -2.58 4.64
C THR A 166 -5.01 -1.97 4.90
N LEU A 167 -4.59 -0.97 4.12
CA LEU A 167 -3.27 -0.36 4.18
C LEU A 167 -3.37 1.14 4.43
N LEU A 168 -2.94 1.57 5.62
CA LEU A 168 -2.90 2.97 6.02
C LEU A 168 -1.47 3.53 5.85
N THR A 169 -1.22 4.23 4.76
CA THR A 169 0.00 5.04 4.56
C THR A 169 -0.22 6.43 5.20
N ALA A 170 -0.13 6.49 6.52
CA ALA A 170 -0.57 7.64 7.32
C ALA A 170 0.18 8.93 6.97
N TYR A 171 1.51 8.93 6.99
CA TYR A 171 2.38 10.04 6.59
C TYR A 171 3.82 9.56 6.35
N GLY A 172 4.64 10.40 5.72
CA GLY A 172 6.03 10.09 5.35
C GLY A 172 6.17 9.67 3.88
N ILE A 173 7.38 9.26 3.49
CA ILE A 173 7.69 8.73 2.16
C ILE A 173 7.75 7.21 2.20
N HIS A 174 6.86 6.54 1.47
CA HIS A 174 6.77 5.07 1.44
C HIS A 174 6.96 4.51 0.01
N PHE A 175 7.59 3.35 -0.09
CA PHE A 175 7.81 2.67 -1.36
C PHE A 175 7.48 1.19 -1.27
N PHE A 176 6.65 0.70 -2.19
CA PHE A 176 6.27 -0.71 -2.29
C PHE A 176 6.70 -1.25 -3.64
N ARG A 177 7.42 -2.39 -3.65
CA ARG A 177 7.83 -3.05 -4.89
C ARG A 177 7.53 -4.55 -4.86
N GLU A 178 6.92 -5.05 -5.94
CA GLU A 178 6.60 -6.47 -6.09
C GLU A 178 5.74 -7.01 -4.91
N CYS A 179 4.87 -6.16 -4.37
CA CYS A 179 3.97 -6.50 -3.28
C CYS A 179 2.57 -6.88 -3.80
N ASP A 180 1.85 -7.68 -3.01
CA ASP A 180 0.45 -7.99 -3.26
C ASP A 180 -0.43 -7.28 -2.21
N ILE A 181 -1.39 -6.47 -2.65
CA ILE A 181 -2.30 -5.72 -1.76
C ILE A 181 -3.74 -6.15 -2.04
N TYR A 182 -4.47 -6.55 -1.00
CA TYR A 182 -5.83 -7.08 -1.12
C TYR A 182 -6.82 -6.26 -0.29
N GLY A 183 -7.99 -5.94 -0.84
CA GLY A 183 -9.04 -5.31 -0.05
C GLY A 183 -10.33 -5.03 -0.80
N THR A 184 -11.21 -4.23 -0.18
CA THR A 184 -12.55 -3.92 -0.73
C THR A 184 -12.81 -2.42 -0.86
N VAL A 185 -12.90 -1.71 0.26
CA VAL A 185 -13.22 -0.28 0.31
C VAL A 185 -12.05 0.47 0.92
N ASP A 186 -11.60 1.51 0.22
CA ASP A 186 -10.54 2.43 0.65
C ASP A 186 -9.28 1.70 1.12
N PHE A 187 -8.96 0.57 0.48
CA PHE A 187 -8.01 -0.37 1.06
C PHE A 187 -6.55 0.06 0.90
N ILE A 188 -6.29 1.13 0.14
CA ILE A 188 -5.03 1.90 0.16
C ILE A 188 -5.39 3.37 0.46
N PHE A 189 -5.08 3.85 1.66
CA PHE A 189 -5.52 5.18 2.09
C PHE A 189 -4.50 5.87 2.99
N GLY A 190 -4.63 7.20 3.12
CA GLY A 190 -3.75 8.00 3.97
C GLY A 190 -3.26 9.30 3.33
N PHE A 191 -2.19 9.86 3.90
CA PHE A 191 -1.65 11.18 3.57
C PHE A 191 -0.18 11.15 3.14
N ALA A 192 0.44 9.98 3.02
CA ALA A 192 1.84 9.82 2.64
C ALA A 192 2.15 10.26 1.18
N HIS A 193 3.44 10.43 0.90
CA HIS A 193 3.99 10.33 -0.45
C HIS A 193 4.29 8.85 -0.68
N VAL A 194 3.50 8.16 -1.49
CA VAL A 194 3.66 6.71 -1.66
C VAL A 194 3.65 6.29 -3.13
N VAL A 195 4.59 5.42 -3.48
CA VAL A 195 4.68 4.77 -4.78
C VAL A 195 4.58 3.26 -4.61
N PHE A 196 3.68 2.66 -5.38
CA PHE A 196 3.57 1.23 -5.59
C PHE A 196 4.11 0.92 -6.98
N GLN A 197 5.14 0.09 -7.08
CA GLN A 197 5.76 -0.29 -8.33
C GLN A 197 5.73 -1.80 -8.53
N ASN A 198 5.33 -2.25 -9.72
CA ASN A 198 5.26 -3.69 -10.05
C ASN A 198 4.45 -4.49 -9.02
N CYS A 199 3.46 -3.86 -8.38
CA CYS A 199 2.63 -4.51 -7.36
C CYS A 199 1.37 -5.12 -8.00
N ASN A 200 0.82 -6.13 -7.36
CA ASN A 200 -0.51 -6.65 -7.70
C ASN A 200 -1.54 -6.09 -6.71
N ILE A 201 -2.63 -5.57 -7.24
CA ILE A 201 -3.72 -4.96 -6.48
C ILE A 201 -4.97 -5.83 -6.71
N TYR A 202 -5.40 -6.51 -5.66
CA TYR A 202 -6.46 -7.52 -5.69
C TYR A 202 -7.73 -7.01 -5.01
N LEU A 203 -8.80 -6.92 -5.78
CA LEU A 203 -10.11 -6.51 -5.27
C LEU A 203 -10.89 -7.74 -4.82
N ARG A 204 -11.33 -7.73 -3.56
CA ARG A 204 -12.04 -8.86 -2.94
C ARG A 204 -13.54 -8.69 -2.96
N LYS A 205 -14.26 -9.79 -2.77
CA LYS A 205 -15.70 -9.78 -2.56
C LYS A 205 -16.05 -9.11 -1.23
N ARG A 206 -16.95 -8.13 -1.26
CA ARG A 206 -17.57 -7.57 -0.05
C ARG A 206 -18.70 -8.47 0.45
N SER A 207 -19.21 -8.20 1.66
CA SER A 207 -20.40 -8.90 2.14
C SER A 207 -21.64 -8.51 1.33
N ASN A 208 -22.72 -9.29 1.48
CA ASN A 208 -23.93 -9.19 0.66
C ASN A 208 -24.63 -7.81 0.70
N SER A 209 -24.20 -6.90 1.58
CA SER A 209 -24.76 -5.55 1.75
C SER A 209 -24.10 -4.48 0.87
N GLY A 210 -22.98 -4.78 0.19
CA GLY A 210 -22.23 -3.78 -0.56
C GLY A 210 -21.68 -4.31 -1.87
N ASN A 211 -21.91 -3.59 -2.95
CA ASN A 211 -21.40 -3.90 -4.27
C ASN A 211 -20.41 -2.85 -4.80
N LEU A 212 -19.89 -2.02 -3.91
CA LEU A 212 -18.97 -0.94 -4.23
C LEU A 212 -17.60 -1.26 -3.66
N LEU A 213 -16.59 -1.25 -4.55
CA LEU A 213 -15.18 -1.40 -4.21
C LEU A 213 -14.42 -0.14 -4.63
N VAL A 214 -13.47 0.28 -3.81
CA VAL A 214 -12.66 1.47 -4.04
C VAL A 214 -11.23 1.17 -3.63
N ILE A 215 -10.28 1.35 -4.56
CA ILE A 215 -8.88 1.04 -4.31
C ILE A 215 -8.24 2.10 -3.43
N THR A 216 -8.23 3.37 -3.89
CA THR A 216 -7.55 4.45 -3.16
C THR A 216 -8.50 5.43 -2.49
N ALA A 217 -8.13 5.89 -1.30
CA ALA A 217 -8.78 7.02 -0.62
C ALA A 217 -7.72 7.99 -0.10
N GLN A 218 -7.22 8.86 -0.99
CA GLN A 218 -6.09 9.73 -0.68
C GLN A 218 -6.54 11.01 0.04
N GLY A 219 -5.84 11.37 1.12
CA GLY A 219 -6.22 12.39 2.07
C GLY A 219 -5.51 13.75 1.95
N ARG A 220 -4.81 14.07 0.85
CA ARG A 220 -4.21 15.41 0.67
C ARG A 220 -5.28 16.48 0.90
N GLY A 221 -4.95 17.51 1.69
CA GLY A 221 -5.88 18.56 2.12
C GLY A 221 -5.67 19.93 1.48
N LYS A 222 -4.50 20.19 0.87
CA LYS A 222 -4.13 21.49 0.28
C LYS A 222 -3.53 21.32 -1.11
N VAL A 223 -3.82 22.27 -2.00
CA VAL A 223 -3.35 22.28 -3.41
C VAL A 223 -1.82 22.32 -3.51
N ASN A 224 -1.14 22.97 -2.57
CA ASN A 224 0.31 23.14 -2.59
C ASN A 224 1.07 21.95 -1.96
N ASP A 225 0.38 21.01 -1.33
CA ASP A 225 1.04 19.82 -0.80
C ASP A 225 1.35 18.85 -1.96
N THR A 226 2.49 18.17 -1.89
CA THR A 226 2.98 17.27 -2.95
C THR A 226 2.69 15.80 -2.68
N ASN A 227 2.09 15.48 -1.53
CA ASN A 227 1.74 14.10 -1.15
C ASN A 227 0.65 13.52 -2.04
N GLY A 228 0.62 12.20 -2.15
CA GLY A 228 -0.20 11.50 -3.13
C GLY A 228 0.11 10.01 -3.20
N ILE A 229 -0.79 9.26 -3.82
CA ILE A 229 -0.61 7.84 -4.13
C ILE A 229 -0.25 7.70 -5.61
N VAL A 230 0.75 6.89 -5.92
CA VAL A 230 1.12 6.53 -7.29
C VAL A 230 1.12 5.02 -7.45
N LEU A 231 0.33 4.52 -8.40
CA LEU A 231 0.37 3.14 -8.86
C LEU A 231 1.11 3.09 -10.20
N HIS A 232 2.33 2.57 -10.20
CA HIS A 232 3.21 2.51 -11.37
C HIS A 232 3.47 1.06 -11.80
N ASN A 233 3.17 0.74 -13.06
CA ASN A 233 3.33 -0.61 -13.62
C ASN A 233 2.73 -1.71 -12.72
N CYS A 234 1.60 -1.41 -12.08
CA CYS A 234 0.88 -2.34 -11.23
C CYS A 234 -0.11 -3.18 -12.05
N THR A 235 -0.57 -4.30 -11.50
CA THR A 235 -1.66 -5.12 -12.07
C THR A 235 -2.86 -5.05 -11.14
N VAL A 236 -3.97 -4.50 -11.61
CA VAL A 236 -5.23 -4.37 -10.86
C VAL A 236 -6.23 -5.39 -11.38
N LYS A 237 -6.69 -6.30 -10.53
CA LYS A 237 -7.62 -7.38 -10.92
C LYS A 237 -8.50 -7.86 -9.76
N ALA A 238 -9.51 -8.65 -10.10
CA ALA A 238 -10.32 -9.35 -9.11
C ALA A 238 -9.48 -10.42 -8.39
N ASP A 239 -9.71 -10.59 -7.09
CA ASP A 239 -9.35 -11.83 -6.40
C ASP A 239 -10.37 -12.93 -6.75
N LYS A 240 -9.99 -14.19 -6.51
CA LYS A 240 -10.80 -15.37 -6.86
C LYS A 240 -12.20 -15.35 -6.25
N ASP A 241 -12.35 -14.75 -5.08
CA ASP A 241 -13.64 -14.65 -4.38
C ASP A 241 -14.62 -13.68 -5.06
N LEU A 242 -14.11 -12.71 -5.82
CA LEU A 242 -14.87 -11.67 -6.51
C LEU A 242 -15.25 -12.05 -7.94
N GLU A 243 -14.46 -12.90 -8.62
CA GLU A 243 -14.68 -13.29 -10.02
C GLU A 243 -16.13 -13.70 -10.35
N PRO A 244 -16.87 -14.44 -9.51
CA PRO A 244 -18.27 -14.80 -9.81
C PRO A 244 -19.26 -13.63 -9.73
N TYR A 245 -18.86 -12.49 -9.17
CA TYR A 245 -19.73 -11.35 -8.82
C TYR A 245 -19.38 -10.06 -9.59
N LEU A 246 -18.51 -10.12 -10.60
CA LEU A 246 -18.07 -8.95 -11.36
C LEU A 246 -19.23 -8.14 -11.96
N ASN A 247 -20.26 -8.81 -12.50
CA ASN A 247 -21.42 -8.14 -13.10
C ASN A 247 -22.33 -7.45 -12.07
N GLN A 248 -22.15 -7.74 -10.78
CA GLN A 248 -22.95 -7.17 -9.70
C GLN A 248 -22.17 -6.11 -8.91
N THR A 249 -20.88 -5.94 -9.20
CA THR A 249 -19.95 -5.13 -8.42
C THR A 249 -19.42 -3.97 -9.25
N LYS A 250 -19.37 -2.78 -8.66
CA LYS A 250 -18.69 -1.62 -9.22
C LYS A 250 -17.37 -1.40 -8.49
N ALA A 251 -16.28 -1.34 -9.25
CA ALA A 251 -14.95 -1.06 -8.70
C ALA A 251 -14.40 0.25 -9.24
N PHE A 252 -13.79 1.06 -8.40
CA PHE A 252 -13.21 2.35 -8.77
C PHE A 252 -11.73 2.42 -8.34
N LEU A 253 -10.92 3.12 -9.14
CA LEU A 253 -9.51 3.42 -8.86
C LEU A 253 -9.35 4.21 -7.56
N GLY A 254 -10.29 5.10 -7.25
CA GLY A 254 -10.24 5.81 -5.99
C GLY A 254 -11.38 6.80 -5.78
N ARG A 255 -11.33 7.43 -4.61
CA ARG A 255 -12.20 8.52 -4.17
C ARG A 255 -11.47 9.58 -3.33
N PRO A 256 -11.95 10.83 -3.30
CA PRO A 256 -11.33 11.86 -2.49
C PRO A 256 -11.73 11.70 -1.02
N TRP A 257 -10.77 11.31 -0.16
CA TRP A 257 -11.00 11.34 1.28
C TRP A 257 -10.99 12.76 1.84
N TYR A 258 -10.13 13.62 1.27
CA TYR A 258 -10.02 15.05 1.60
C TYR A 258 -9.97 15.92 0.34
N ASN A 259 -10.13 17.23 0.55
CA ASN A 259 -10.04 18.24 -0.50
C ASN A 259 -8.65 18.27 -1.13
N CYS A 260 -8.56 18.29 -2.44
CA CYS A 260 -7.30 18.19 -3.20
C CYS A 260 -6.72 16.76 -3.27
N SER A 261 -7.47 15.70 -2.98
CA SER A 261 -7.01 14.32 -3.13
C SER A 261 -6.20 14.08 -4.42
N GLN A 262 -5.06 13.38 -4.31
CA GLN A 262 -4.15 13.15 -5.43
C GLN A 262 -3.80 11.67 -5.58
N THR A 263 -4.13 11.09 -6.73
CA THR A 263 -3.77 9.72 -7.09
C THR A 263 -3.40 9.65 -8.56
N ILE A 264 -2.29 8.98 -8.87
CA ILE A 264 -1.81 8.75 -10.23
C ILE A 264 -1.77 7.25 -10.48
N VAL A 265 -2.36 6.80 -11.59
CA VAL A 265 -2.29 5.41 -12.05
C VAL A 265 -1.64 5.39 -13.42
N MET A 266 -0.43 4.84 -13.52
CA MET A 266 0.36 4.93 -14.74
C MET A 266 1.02 3.61 -15.13
N GLU A 267 1.09 3.37 -16.43
CA GLU A 267 1.69 2.19 -17.07
C GLU A 267 1.18 0.86 -16.51
N SER A 268 0.00 0.89 -15.87
CA SER A 268 -0.55 -0.23 -15.11
C SER A 268 -1.56 -1.02 -15.94
N PHE A 269 -1.71 -2.31 -15.64
CA PHE A 269 -2.78 -3.13 -16.20
C PHE A 269 -4.03 -3.01 -15.33
N LEU A 270 -5.16 -2.61 -15.93
CA LEU A 270 -6.47 -2.51 -15.30
C LEU A 270 -7.40 -3.56 -15.91
N ASP A 271 -7.78 -4.56 -15.12
CA ASP A 271 -8.72 -5.57 -15.58
C ASP A 271 -10.15 -4.99 -15.72
N LYS A 272 -11.03 -5.71 -16.42
CA LYS A 272 -12.38 -5.28 -16.84
C LYS A 272 -13.35 -4.97 -15.69
N LEU A 273 -12.98 -5.27 -14.44
CA LEU A 273 -13.81 -4.99 -13.27
C LEU A 273 -13.87 -3.49 -12.93
N ILE A 274 -12.87 -2.71 -13.34
CA ILE A 274 -12.86 -1.28 -13.09
C ILE A 274 -14.00 -0.65 -13.87
N ASP A 275 -14.90 0.02 -13.14
CA ASP A 275 -16.05 0.71 -13.70
C ASP A 275 -15.54 1.65 -14.80
N PRO A 276 -16.21 1.71 -15.97
CA PRO A 276 -15.79 2.58 -17.04
C PRO A 276 -15.57 4.01 -16.60
N LYS A 277 -16.25 4.53 -15.55
CA LYS A 277 -16.01 5.85 -14.91
C LYS A 277 -14.62 6.03 -14.31
N GLY A 278 -13.92 4.96 -13.95
CA GLY A 278 -12.57 4.97 -13.37
C GLY A 278 -12.58 5.42 -11.91
N TRP A 279 -13.07 6.63 -11.63
CA TRP A 279 -13.04 7.26 -10.32
C TRP A 279 -14.45 7.42 -9.75
N LEU A 280 -14.57 7.28 -8.42
CA LEU A 280 -15.84 7.45 -7.75
C LEU A 280 -16.06 8.93 -7.42
N GLU A 281 -17.17 9.49 -7.90
CA GLU A 281 -17.52 10.90 -7.72
C GLU A 281 -18.18 11.17 -6.35
N ASN A 282 -17.55 10.75 -5.26
CA ASN A 282 -18.05 11.02 -3.90
C ASN A 282 -17.13 12.00 -3.16
N GLY A 283 -17.40 13.27 -3.36
CA GLY A 283 -16.80 14.38 -2.63
C GLY A 283 -17.75 15.58 -2.66
N ASP A 284 -17.53 16.56 -1.78
CA ASP A 284 -18.22 17.83 -1.93
C ASP A 284 -17.77 18.55 -3.22
N LYS A 285 -18.47 19.62 -3.62
CA LYS A 285 -18.12 20.39 -4.82
C LYS A 285 -16.66 20.87 -4.81
N LYS A 286 -16.10 21.12 -3.63
CA LYS A 286 -14.73 21.62 -3.46
C LYS A 286 -13.70 20.52 -3.71
N ALA A 287 -13.91 19.32 -3.18
CA ALA A 287 -13.05 18.17 -3.45
C ALA A 287 -13.01 17.86 -4.95
N LEU A 288 -14.18 17.84 -5.60
CA LEU A 288 -14.29 17.57 -7.03
C LEU A 288 -13.62 18.64 -7.91
N SER A 289 -13.61 19.91 -7.48
CA SER A 289 -12.96 20.98 -8.24
C SER A 289 -11.46 21.15 -7.96
N THR A 290 -10.90 20.39 -7.01
CA THR A 290 -9.49 20.56 -6.55
C THR A 290 -8.67 19.29 -6.55
N LEU A 291 -9.30 18.12 -6.70
CA LEU A 291 -8.59 16.84 -6.82
C LEU A 291 -7.68 16.80 -8.04
N ASN A 292 -6.70 15.91 -8.00
CA ASN A 292 -5.78 15.66 -9.10
C ASN A 292 -5.67 14.15 -9.33
N TYR A 293 -6.54 13.62 -10.19
CA TYR A 293 -6.54 12.22 -10.59
C TYR A 293 -6.01 12.09 -12.02
N ILE A 294 -5.03 11.21 -12.19
CA ILE A 294 -4.29 11.09 -13.45
C ILE A 294 -4.21 9.62 -13.84
N GLU A 295 -4.51 9.34 -15.09
CA GLU A 295 -4.24 8.06 -15.74
C GLU A 295 -3.28 8.27 -16.91
N TYR A 296 -2.20 7.48 -16.99
CA TYR A 296 -1.18 7.59 -18.03
C TYR A 296 -0.76 6.22 -18.56
N ALA A 297 -0.89 6.00 -19.88
CA ALA A 297 -0.39 4.80 -20.56
C ALA A 297 -0.81 3.44 -19.93
N ASN A 298 -1.97 3.38 -19.28
CA ASN A 298 -2.51 2.13 -18.72
C ASN A 298 -2.94 1.16 -19.83
N ARG A 299 -2.94 -0.13 -19.51
CA ARG A 299 -3.31 -1.26 -20.40
C ARG A 299 -4.51 -1.99 -19.80
N GLY A 300 -5.28 -2.74 -20.60
CA GLY A 300 -6.49 -3.43 -20.13
C GLY A 300 -7.74 -3.07 -20.94
N GLN A 301 -8.93 -3.46 -20.47
CA GLN A 301 -10.14 -3.33 -21.30
C GLN A 301 -10.54 -1.86 -21.48
N GLU A 302 -10.44 -1.44 -22.74
CA GLU A 302 -10.87 -0.19 -23.39
C GLU A 302 -10.74 1.08 -22.54
N LEU A 303 -9.61 1.77 -22.73
CA LEU A 303 -9.41 3.19 -22.41
C LEU A 303 -10.53 4.02 -23.06
N ILE A 304 -11.70 4.11 -22.42
CA ILE A 304 -12.73 5.05 -22.83
C ILE A 304 -12.20 6.44 -22.48
N LEU A 305 -11.76 7.15 -23.52
CA LEU A 305 -11.59 8.60 -23.54
C LEU A 305 -12.75 9.24 -22.77
N LYS A 306 -12.46 9.88 -21.63
CA LYS A 306 -13.47 10.69 -20.93
C LYS A 306 -13.19 12.16 -21.10
N GLU A 307 -14.06 12.81 -21.84
CA GLU A 307 -14.48 14.16 -21.50
C GLU A 307 -15.57 14.02 -20.41
N GLY A 308 -15.42 14.72 -19.28
CA GLY A 308 -16.55 14.87 -18.34
C GLY A 308 -16.26 14.85 -16.84
N PHE A 309 -15.05 14.52 -16.39
CA PHE A 309 -14.70 14.69 -14.97
C PHE A 309 -13.81 15.93 -14.80
N ASN A 310 -14.37 16.99 -14.22
CA ASN A 310 -13.58 18.15 -13.83
C ASN A 310 -12.51 17.69 -12.80
N GLY A 311 -11.23 17.80 -13.15
CA GLY A 311 -10.11 17.35 -12.31
C GLY A 311 -9.42 16.04 -12.77
N LEU A 312 -9.83 15.47 -13.91
CA LEU A 312 -9.17 14.33 -14.53
C LEU A 312 -8.26 14.78 -15.68
N ASP A 313 -6.96 14.65 -15.52
CA ASP A 313 -6.02 14.74 -16.65
C ASP A 313 -5.74 13.32 -17.16
N ILE A 314 -6.45 12.91 -18.21
CA ILE A 314 -6.09 11.69 -18.95
C ILE A 314 -4.97 12.07 -19.93
N ILE A 315 -3.74 11.69 -19.62
CA ILE A 315 -2.62 11.84 -20.54
C ILE A 315 -2.51 10.55 -21.34
N LEU A 316 -3.21 10.50 -22.46
CA LEU A 316 -3.01 9.42 -23.43
C LEU A 316 -1.63 9.56 -24.08
N PRO A 317 -0.93 8.45 -24.35
CA PRO A 317 0.14 8.45 -25.34
C PRO A 317 -0.48 8.83 -26.68
N LYS A 318 -0.38 10.10 -27.09
CA LYS A 318 -0.70 10.50 -28.45
C LYS A 318 0.26 9.74 -29.38
N THR A 319 -0.31 8.88 -30.21
CA THR A 319 0.21 8.50 -31.54
C THR A 319 1.68 8.05 -31.60
N LEU A 320 1.94 6.78 -31.26
CA LEU A 320 2.88 5.97 -32.05
C LEU A 320 2.11 5.42 -33.26
N LYS A 321 1.73 6.31 -34.18
CA LYS A 321 1.35 5.94 -35.55
C LYS A 321 2.26 6.72 -36.50
N LYS A 322 3.19 5.94 -37.08
CA LYS A 322 4.28 6.25 -38.01
C LYS A 322 5.48 6.98 -37.42
#